data_AF-A0A0A9W4P9-F1
#
_entry.id   AF-A0A0A9W4P9-F1
#
_cell.length_a   1.000
_cell.length_b   1.000
_cell.length_c   1.000
_cell.angle_alpha   90.00
_cell.angle_beta   90.00
_cell.angle_gamma   90.00
#
_symmetry.space_group_name_H-M   'P 1'
#
loop_
_entity.id
_entity.type
_entity.pdbx_description
1 polymer ?
#
loop_
_entity_poly.entity_id
_entity_poly.type
_entity_poly.pdbx_seq_one_letter_code
_entity_poly.pdbx_strand_id
1 'polypeptide(L)'
;MWFRLVLRPVLRSVSESCNHHRHIPPGSFYGARCLSSKDGIQDRVYTSEQRDVVIDRLNLVRTDEDVRKLLGHKLATNIETHLHKNGNFTKLEELLKVPAIGPKTIRNVCDKLLGISPSNEGKTTSKVNSGKRSRTSANLVSPLLPDEICATAKILVSIVLDLTSISWAYVDTKTKYLLDWKTVEIDSTIVSLKDIVVKAAELQKLFPDADLYILEDPAPGSMNSRSHHHLKSHFVCSLATSIHNQREKNGDFKLAFVKNKLVEKHFKATVGSETISLQPFMNDVIEQKVVLGRSTLYVPQEHVNYMKSQEPLVREQLSRAVLLAISCIDLVLTKAELFDDVLNKNT
;
A
#
# COMPACT_ATOMS: atom_id res chain seq x y z
N MET A 1 20.73 63.64 11.70
CA MET A 1 19.43 62.93 11.70
C MET A 1 19.27 62.35 10.29
N TRP A 2 19.35 61.06 9.96
CA TRP A 2 19.22 59.79 10.68
C TRP A 2 20.27 58.77 10.17
N PHE A 3 20.51 57.74 10.97
CA PHE A 3 21.63 56.79 10.93
C PHE A 3 21.58 55.74 9.81
N ARG A 4 22.77 55.39 9.31
CA ARG A 4 23.11 54.14 8.60
C ARG A 4 23.14 52.97 9.57
N LEU A 5 22.67 51.79 9.14
CA LEU A 5 23.06 50.51 9.74
C LEU A 5 23.56 49.57 8.65
N VAL A 6 24.88 49.41 8.66
CA VAL A 6 25.67 48.43 7.91
C VAL A 6 25.81 47.21 8.81
N LEU A 7 25.38 46.03 8.38
CA LEU A 7 25.70 44.77 9.04
C LEU A 7 26.89 44.13 8.33
N ARG A 8 28.04 44.08 9.00
CA ARG A 8 29.17 43.20 8.67
C ARG A 8 29.07 41.90 9.48
N PRO A 9 29.57 40.77 8.95
CA PRO A 9 29.52 39.47 9.61
C PRO A 9 30.65 39.33 10.64
N VAL A 10 30.38 38.67 11.77
CA VAL A 10 31.40 38.26 12.74
C VAL A 10 31.66 36.78 12.55
N LEU A 11 32.79 36.46 11.91
CA LEU A 11 33.47 35.18 12.04
C LEU A 11 34.38 35.26 13.29
N ARG A 12 34.23 34.31 14.21
CA ARG A 12 35.30 33.96 15.15
C ARG A 12 35.42 32.45 15.23
N SER A 13 36.51 31.96 14.64
CA SER A 13 37.18 30.73 15.01
C SER A 13 37.87 30.91 16.37
N VAL A 14 37.69 29.97 17.29
CA VAL A 14 38.72 29.63 18.28
C VAL A 14 38.65 28.12 18.51
N SER A 15 39.69 27.45 18.04
CA SER A 15 40.16 26.17 18.52
C SER A 15 40.64 26.30 19.97
N GLU A 16 40.24 25.41 20.87
CA GLU A 16 41.18 24.84 21.84
C GLU A 16 40.60 23.61 22.55
N SER A 17 41.47 22.62 22.62
CA SER A 17 41.36 21.31 23.25
C SER A 17 41.30 21.44 24.77
N CYS A 18 40.45 20.62 25.43
CA CYS A 18 40.76 20.08 26.75
C CYS A 18 40.03 18.76 26.99
N ASN A 19 40.82 17.69 27.05
CA ASN A 19 40.47 16.38 27.57
C ASN A 19 39.93 16.48 29.01
N HIS A 20 38.75 15.94 29.28
CA HIS A 20 38.38 15.42 30.59
C HIS A 20 37.74 14.04 30.44
N HIS A 21 38.52 13.02 30.85
CA HIS A 21 38.05 11.66 31.10
C HIS A 21 37.39 11.60 32.48
N ARG A 22 36.12 11.23 32.56
CA ARG A 22 35.59 10.04 33.30
C ARG A 22 34.11 10.17 33.68
N HIS A 23 33.48 8.99 33.68
CA HIS A 23 32.17 8.60 34.23
C HIS A 23 30.92 8.86 33.39
N ILE A 24 30.66 7.93 32.47
CA ILE A 24 29.31 7.64 31.94
C ILE A 24 28.90 6.25 32.50
N PRO A 25 27.70 6.11 33.07
CA PRO A 25 27.21 4.86 33.66
C PRO A 25 26.85 3.80 32.59
N PRO A 26 26.93 2.50 32.89
CA PRO A 26 26.64 1.43 31.93
C PRO A 26 25.12 1.22 31.85
N GLY A 27 24.53 1.56 30.70
CA GLY A 27 23.10 1.37 30.46
C GLY A 27 22.77 1.20 28.98
N SER A 28 22.52 -0.05 28.58
CA SER A 28 21.73 -0.46 27.42
C SER A 28 22.27 -0.12 26.02
N PHE A 29 23.39 -0.73 25.63
CA PHE A 29 23.58 -1.17 24.25
C PHE A 29 23.02 -2.59 24.10
N TYR A 30 21.79 -2.72 23.57
CA TYR A 30 21.41 -3.96 22.88
C TYR A 30 22.19 -3.93 21.54
N GLY A 31 23.28 -4.67 21.34
CA GLY A 31 23.45 -6.07 21.65
C GLY A 31 23.32 -6.84 20.34
N ALA A 32 24.31 -6.66 19.44
CA ALA A 32 24.52 -7.53 18.29
C ALA A 32 24.71 -8.96 18.82
N ARG A 33 23.67 -9.78 18.72
CA ARG A 33 23.74 -11.16 19.19
C ARG A 33 24.40 -12.02 18.12
N CYS A 34 25.71 -12.19 18.25
CA CYS A 34 26.46 -13.27 17.64
C CYS A 34 25.76 -14.59 17.98
N LEU A 35 25.21 -15.28 16.98
CA LEU A 35 24.66 -16.63 17.11
C LEU A 35 25.82 -17.64 17.09
N SER A 36 26.57 -17.67 18.19
CA SER A 36 27.38 -18.83 18.56
C SER A 36 26.92 -19.24 19.96
N SER A 37 25.86 -20.05 20.01
CA SER A 37 25.65 -20.94 21.14
C SER A 37 25.23 -22.30 20.60
N LYS A 38 26.01 -23.30 20.95
CA LYS A 38 25.74 -24.73 20.76
C LYS A 38 24.65 -25.17 21.74
N ASP A 39 23.44 -24.61 21.61
CA ASP A 39 22.26 -25.11 22.30
C ASP A 39 21.31 -25.66 21.26
N GLY A 40 21.13 -26.97 21.30
CA GLY A 40 20.30 -27.70 20.36
C GLY A 40 18.87 -27.18 20.33
N ILE A 41 18.18 -27.46 19.22
CA ILE A 41 16.72 -27.26 19.07
C ILE A 41 15.92 -28.09 20.11
N GLN A 42 16.60 -28.93 20.87
CA GLN A 42 16.13 -29.69 22.03
C GLN A 42 16.37 -28.79 23.25
N ASP A 43 15.39 -28.21 23.94
CA ASP A 43 14.69 -29.03 24.93
C ASP A 43 13.40 -28.42 25.54
N ARG A 44 12.79 -27.37 24.95
CA ARG A 44 11.70 -26.65 25.66
C ARG A 44 10.45 -26.27 24.88
N VAL A 45 10.24 -26.80 23.66
CA VAL A 45 9.08 -26.37 22.83
C VAL A 45 8.08 -27.49 22.51
N TYR A 46 8.54 -28.74 22.37
CA TYR A 46 7.66 -29.87 22.04
C TYR A 46 7.97 -31.08 22.94
N THR A 47 6.90 -31.72 23.43
CA THR A 47 6.95 -32.99 24.18
C THR A 47 7.40 -34.14 23.28
N SER A 48 7.87 -35.26 23.85
CA SER A 48 8.31 -36.43 23.07
C SER A 48 7.21 -36.95 22.15
N GLU A 49 5.96 -37.03 22.65
CA GLU A 49 4.78 -37.45 21.89
C GLU A 49 4.51 -36.55 20.68
N GLN A 50 4.64 -35.22 20.85
CA GLN A 50 4.49 -34.27 19.75
C GLN A 50 5.59 -34.39 18.70
N ARG A 51 6.81 -34.75 19.09
CA ARG A 51 7.93 -34.96 18.15
C ARG A 51 7.67 -36.20 17.30
N ASP A 52 7.20 -37.27 17.91
CA ASP A 52 6.90 -38.52 17.20
C ASP A 52 5.77 -38.31 16.19
N VAL A 53 4.69 -37.61 16.56
CA VAL A 53 3.59 -37.25 15.65
C VAL A 53 4.07 -36.41 14.46
N VAL A 54 4.99 -35.47 14.69
CA VAL A 54 5.57 -34.65 13.60
C VAL A 54 6.42 -35.51 12.67
N ILE A 55 7.26 -36.38 13.21
CA ILE A 55 8.13 -37.28 12.44
C ILE A 55 7.29 -38.23 11.58
N ASP A 56 6.24 -38.82 12.15
CA ASP A 56 5.33 -39.72 11.44
C ASP A 56 4.65 -38.99 10.27
N ARG A 57 4.11 -37.78 10.52
CA ARG A 57 3.49 -36.97 9.46
C ARG A 57 4.50 -36.53 8.39
N LEU A 58 5.74 -36.23 8.75
CA LEU A 58 6.79 -35.90 7.78
C LEU A 58 7.14 -37.07 6.87
N ASN A 59 7.14 -38.29 7.42
CA ASN A 59 7.39 -39.51 6.65
C ASN A 59 6.22 -39.86 5.72
N LEU A 60 5.00 -39.38 6.01
CA LEU A 60 3.81 -39.54 5.18
C LEU A 60 3.71 -38.53 4.03
N VAL A 61 4.63 -37.57 3.89
CA VAL A 61 4.64 -36.56 2.81
C VAL A 61 4.61 -37.17 1.39
N ARG A 62 5.07 -38.42 1.23
CA ARG A 62 5.04 -39.14 -0.06
C ARG A 62 3.66 -39.65 -0.46
N THR A 63 2.83 -39.98 0.53
CA THR A 63 1.57 -40.70 0.34
C THR A 63 0.34 -39.87 0.70
N ASP A 64 0.52 -38.86 1.56
CA ASP A 64 -0.54 -38.02 2.08
C ASP A 64 -0.53 -36.63 1.41
N GLU A 65 -1.51 -36.41 0.53
CA GLU A 65 -1.69 -35.14 -0.17
C GLU A 65 -2.13 -34.00 0.75
N ASP A 66 -2.77 -34.29 1.89
CA ASP A 66 -3.17 -33.27 2.85
C ASP A 66 -1.95 -32.73 3.61
N VAL A 67 -0.99 -33.61 3.93
CA VAL A 67 0.31 -33.18 4.48
C VAL A 67 1.10 -32.35 3.47
N ARG A 68 1.12 -32.74 2.18
CA ARG A 68 1.76 -31.95 1.10
C ARG A 68 1.16 -30.55 0.98
N LYS A 69 -0.17 -30.44 1.03
CA LYS A 69 -0.89 -29.16 1.03
C LYS A 69 -0.55 -28.30 2.26
N LEU A 70 -0.45 -28.90 3.45
CA LEU A 70 -0.13 -28.18 4.70
C LEU A 70 1.29 -27.56 4.67
N LEU A 71 2.26 -28.29 4.12
CA LEU A 71 3.65 -27.85 4.03
C LEU A 71 3.90 -26.88 2.86
N GLY A 72 3.11 -27.00 1.79
CA GLY A 72 3.22 -26.21 0.57
C GLY A 72 4.22 -26.82 -0.42
N HIS A 73 3.94 -26.65 -1.71
CA HIS A 73 4.59 -27.34 -2.83
C HIS A 73 6.12 -27.39 -2.72
N LYS A 74 6.78 -26.23 -2.63
CA LYS A 74 8.25 -26.15 -2.61
C LYS A 74 8.89 -26.89 -1.42
N LEU A 75 8.23 -26.86 -0.26
CA LEU A 75 8.75 -27.49 0.96
C LEU A 75 8.50 -28.99 0.94
N ALA A 76 7.31 -29.41 0.50
CA ALA A 76 6.97 -30.82 0.29
C ALA A 76 7.93 -31.49 -0.70
N THR A 77 8.23 -30.85 -1.84
CA THR A 77 9.20 -31.37 -2.83
C THR A 77 10.61 -31.52 -2.25
N ASN A 78 11.07 -30.57 -1.43
CA ASN A 78 12.39 -30.65 -0.81
C ASN A 78 12.46 -31.78 0.23
N ILE A 79 11.41 -31.95 1.03
CA ILE A 79 11.31 -33.03 2.01
C ILE A 79 11.23 -34.39 1.31
N GLU A 80 10.42 -34.52 0.26
CA GLU A 80 10.31 -35.73 -0.56
C GLU A 80 11.64 -36.12 -1.21
N THR A 81 12.35 -35.13 -1.77
CA THR A 81 13.69 -35.32 -2.35
C THR A 81 14.69 -35.79 -1.29
N HIS A 82 14.62 -35.24 -0.08
CA HIS A 82 15.47 -35.66 1.03
C HIS A 82 15.15 -37.08 1.49
N LEU A 83 13.86 -37.42 1.64
CA LEU A 83 13.43 -38.77 1.98
C LEU A 83 13.93 -39.78 0.94
N HIS A 84 13.88 -39.46 -0.36
CA HIS A 84 14.34 -40.35 -1.43
C HIS A 84 15.87 -40.59 -1.39
N LYS A 85 16.64 -39.62 -0.89
CA LYS A 85 18.10 -39.72 -0.82
C LYS A 85 18.61 -40.33 0.48
N ASN A 86 17.96 -40.02 1.60
CA ASN A 86 18.48 -40.28 2.94
C ASN A 86 17.60 -41.23 3.79
N GLY A 87 16.43 -41.64 3.27
CA GLY A 87 15.47 -42.45 4.01
C GLY A 87 14.55 -41.64 4.93
N ASN A 88 13.74 -42.34 5.73
CA ASN A 88 12.76 -41.74 6.63
C ASN A 88 13.44 -40.94 7.76
N PHE A 89 12.79 -39.87 8.21
CA PHE A 89 13.24 -39.11 9.37
C PHE A 89 13.10 -39.97 10.63
N THR A 90 14.14 -39.99 11.45
CA THR A 90 14.13 -40.61 12.79
C THR A 90 14.23 -39.57 13.89
N LYS A 91 14.71 -38.37 13.54
CA LYS A 91 14.93 -37.25 14.47
C LYS A 91 14.57 -35.93 13.82
N LEU A 92 14.04 -34.99 14.59
CA LEU A 92 13.60 -33.70 14.07
C LEU A 92 14.76 -32.83 13.56
N GLU A 93 15.97 -33.02 14.11
CA GLU A 93 17.17 -32.28 13.71
C GLU A 93 17.61 -32.60 12.29
N GLU A 94 17.18 -33.73 11.74
CA GLU A 94 17.45 -34.12 10.35
C GLU A 94 16.75 -33.19 9.35
N LEU A 95 15.70 -32.46 9.76
CA LEU A 95 15.09 -31.42 8.95
C LEU A 95 16.05 -30.27 8.62
N LEU A 96 17.06 -29.99 9.45
CA LEU A 96 18.08 -28.98 9.14
C LEU A 96 18.95 -29.37 7.94
N LYS A 97 18.98 -30.66 7.58
CA LYS A 97 19.72 -31.16 6.41
C LYS A 97 18.91 -31.01 5.11
N VAL A 98 17.63 -30.63 5.19
CA VAL A 98 16.77 -30.41 4.03
C VAL A 98 17.01 -29.01 3.46
N PRO A 99 17.24 -28.85 2.14
CA PRO A 99 17.43 -27.56 1.52
C PRO A 99 16.28 -26.58 1.81
N ALA A 100 16.62 -25.33 2.13
CA ALA A 100 15.70 -24.24 2.47
C ALA A 100 14.94 -24.39 3.81
N ILE A 101 15.30 -25.35 4.66
CA ILE A 101 14.80 -25.45 6.04
C ILE A 101 15.82 -24.89 7.02
N GLY A 102 15.57 -23.67 7.50
CA GLY A 102 16.33 -23.08 8.61
C GLY A 102 15.67 -23.35 9.97
N PRO A 103 16.35 -23.04 11.10
CA PRO A 103 15.82 -23.26 12.45
C PRO A 103 14.45 -22.59 12.71
N LYS A 104 14.18 -21.44 12.08
CA LYS A 104 12.89 -20.75 12.15
C LYS A 104 11.78 -21.47 11.37
N THR A 105 12.14 -22.13 10.27
CA THR A 105 11.21 -22.88 9.42
C THR A 105 10.78 -24.17 10.08
N ILE A 106 11.67 -24.82 10.84
CA ILE A 106 11.35 -26.06 11.58
C ILE A 106 10.20 -25.84 12.55
N ARG A 107 10.24 -24.77 13.35
CA ARG A 107 9.14 -24.43 14.27
C ARG A 107 7.81 -24.30 13.52
N ASN A 108 7.78 -23.52 12.44
CA ASN A 108 6.58 -23.36 11.61
C ASN A 108 6.09 -24.67 10.98
N VAL A 109 6.98 -25.59 10.64
CA VAL A 109 6.63 -26.92 10.11
C VAL A 109 6.01 -27.79 11.19
N CYS A 110 6.64 -27.85 12.37
CA CYS A 110 6.14 -28.61 13.51
C CYS A 110 4.77 -28.09 13.96
N ASP A 111 4.63 -26.77 14.09
CA ASP A 111 3.39 -26.10 14.48
C ASP A 111 2.26 -26.40 13.49
N LYS A 112 2.53 -26.35 12.18
CA LYS A 112 1.56 -26.71 11.15
C LYS A 112 1.15 -28.18 11.18
N LEU A 113 2.10 -29.08 11.40
CA LEU A 113 1.84 -30.51 11.42
C LEU A 113 1.12 -30.96 12.70
N LEU A 114 1.33 -30.25 13.81
CA LEU A 114 0.61 -30.46 15.09
C LEU A 114 -0.71 -29.70 15.15
N GLY A 115 -1.03 -28.87 14.16
CA GLY A 115 -2.23 -28.01 14.18
C GLY A 115 -2.17 -26.89 15.23
N ILE A 116 -0.98 -26.62 15.79
CA ILE A 116 -0.74 -25.55 16.75
C ILE A 116 -0.60 -24.26 15.93
N SER A 117 -1.68 -23.49 15.81
CA SER A 117 -1.54 -22.09 15.37
C SER A 117 -0.81 -21.31 16.47
N PRO A 118 0.07 -20.35 16.14
CA PRO A 118 0.82 -19.62 17.15
C PRO A 118 -0.15 -18.94 18.11
N SER A 119 -0.18 -19.43 19.35
CA SER A 119 -0.87 -18.78 20.46
C SER A 119 -0.14 -17.47 20.73
N ASN A 120 -0.84 -16.37 20.46
CA ASN A 120 -0.50 -15.09 21.08
C ASN A 120 -0.85 -15.21 22.57
N GLU A 121 0.08 -15.73 23.38
CA GLU A 121 0.00 -15.55 24.83
C GLU A 121 0.47 -14.14 25.16
N GLY A 122 -0.50 -13.28 25.50
CA GLY A 122 -0.28 -11.95 26.05
C GLY A 122 -1.00 -10.81 25.34
N LYS A 123 -2.34 -10.84 25.31
CA LYS A 123 -3.23 -9.65 25.36
C LYS A 123 -4.72 -10.07 25.40
N THR A 124 -5.24 -10.21 26.62
CA THR A 124 -6.63 -9.90 27.01
C THR A 124 -6.95 -8.48 26.51
N THR A 125 -8.05 -8.08 25.88
CA THR A 125 -9.47 -8.43 25.63
C THR A 125 -9.80 -7.70 24.30
N SER A 126 -10.60 -8.11 23.32
CA SER A 126 -11.93 -8.70 23.26
C SER A 126 -12.20 -9.04 21.78
N LYS A 127 -12.79 -10.21 21.51
CA LYS A 127 -13.13 -10.71 20.16
C LYS A 127 -14.32 -9.96 19.56
N VAL A 128 -14.15 -9.43 18.34
CA VAL A 128 -15.19 -9.52 17.30
C VAL A 128 -14.49 -9.87 15.98
N ASN A 129 -14.77 -11.09 15.50
CA ASN A 129 -14.59 -11.63 14.14
C ASN A 129 -13.46 -11.08 13.28
N SER A 130 -12.22 -11.55 13.51
CA SER A 130 -11.20 -11.51 12.45
C SER A 130 -11.33 -12.75 11.57
N GLY A 131 -12.28 -12.69 10.63
CA GLY A 131 -12.21 -13.50 9.43
C GLY A 131 -10.80 -13.35 8.84
N LYS A 132 -10.24 -14.47 8.41
CA LYS A 132 -8.92 -14.62 7.79
C LYS A 132 -8.75 -13.52 6.73
N ARG A 133 -8.16 -12.37 7.08
CA ARG A 133 -7.88 -11.29 6.13
C ARG A 133 -7.04 -11.91 5.02
N SER A 134 -7.65 -12.10 3.87
CA SER A 134 -6.92 -12.46 2.67
C SER A 134 -5.81 -11.43 2.50
N ARG A 135 -4.58 -11.88 2.24
CA ARG A 135 -3.42 -10.99 2.05
C ARG A 135 -3.60 -10.03 0.86
N THR A 136 -4.68 -10.14 0.08
CA THR A 136 -5.04 -9.31 -1.06
C THR A 136 -5.76 -8.00 -0.72
N SER A 137 -6.45 -7.88 0.42
CA SER A 137 -7.06 -6.60 0.87
C SER A 137 -6.08 -5.70 1.62
N ALA A 138 -4.77 -6.00 1.53
CA ALA A 138 -3.70 -5.22 2.13
C ALA A 138 -3.65 -3.79 1.55
N ASN A 139 -4.12 -2.82 2.35
CA ASN A 139 -3.95 -1.36 2.23
C ASN A 139 -4.04 -0.84 0.78
N LEU A 140 -5.25 -0.67 0.24
CA LEU A 140 -5.48 -0.02 -1.06
C LEU A 140 -5.06 1.45 -1.08
N VAL A 141 -4.97 2.05 0.11
CA VAL A 141 -4.56 3.43 0.34
C VAL A 141 -3.44 3.50 1.39
N SER A 142 -2.65 4.57 1.33
CA SER A 142 -1.61 4.92 2.29
C SER A 142 -1.72 6.40 2.69
N PRO A 143 -1.73 6.76 3.99
CA PRO A 143 -1.84 5.84 5.12
C PRO A 143 -3.18 5.09 5.09
N LEU A 144 -3.31 4.07 5.95
CA LEU A 144 -4.61 3.43 6.15
C LEU A 144 -5.59 4.46 6.71
N LEU A 145 -6.74 4.60 6.08
CA LEU A 145 -7.77 5.52 6.55
C LEU A 145 -8.47 4.94 7.78
N PRO A 146 -8.69 5.76 8.84
CA PRO A 146 -9.51 5.37 9.98
C PRO A 146 -10.95 5.03 9.55
N ASP A 147 -11.55 4.07 10.25
CA ASP A 147 -12.93 3.63 10.00
C ASP A 147 -13.95 4.76 10.06
N GLU A 148 -13.71 5.75 10.92
CA GLU A 148 -14.54 6.95 11.02
C GLU A 148 -14.56 7.75 9.71
N ILE A 149 -13.39 8.03 9.12
CA ILE A 149 -13.30 8.75 7.84
C ILE A 149 -14.02 7.96 6.75
N CYS A 150 -13.82 6.64 6.68
CA CYS A 150 -14.50 5.80 5.69
C CYS A 150 -16.03 5.85 5.82
N ALA A 151 -16.56 5.95 7.04
CA ALA A 151 -17.99 6.00 7.29
C ALA A 151 -18.61 7.41 7.13
N THR A 152 -17.86 8.47 7.42
CA THR A 152 -18.40 9.83 7.52
C THR A 152 -18.06 10.75 6.34
N ALA A 153 -17.05 10.43 5.53
CA ALA A 153 -16.64 11.29 4.41
C ALA A 153 -17.80 11.48 3.42
N LYS A 154 -18.33 12.70 3.33
CA LYS A 154 -19.43 13.09 2.43
C LYS A 154 -18.88 13.61 1.11
N ILE A 155 -17.76 14.33 1.18
CA ILE A 155 -17.18 15.03 0.03
C ILE A 155 -15.79 14.46 -0.26
N LEU A 156 -15.61 13.98 -1.47
CA LEU A 156 -14.37 13.40 -1.98
C LEU A 156 -13.81 14.24 -3.12
N VAL A 157 -12.51 14.53 -3.09
CA VAL A 157 -11.75 15.09 -4.21
C VAL A 157 -10.72 14.06 -4.67
N SER A 158 -10.90 13.51 -5.86
CA SER A 158 -9.89 12.66 -6.50
C SER A 158 -9.02 13.47 -7.44
N ILE A 159 -7.70 13.34 -7.34
CA ILE A 159 -6.74 14.14 -8.08
C ILE A 159 -5.84 13.20 -8.88
N VAL A 160 -5.76 13.45 -10.18
CA VAL A 160 -4.86 12.79 -11.11
C VAL A 160 -3.87 13.83 -11.60
N LEU A 161 -2.59 13.62 -11.27
CA LEU A 161 -1.50 14.47 -11.71
C LEU A 161 -0.70 13.77 -12.81
N ASP A 162 -0.51 14.45 -13.92
CA ASP A 162 0.50 14.12 -14.92
C ASP A 162 1.53 15.26 -15.03
N LEU A 163 2.52 15.10 -15.90
CA LEU A 163 3.60 16.09 -16.03
C LEU A 163 3.14 17.38 -16.73
N THR A 164 2.11 17.30 -17.56
CA THR A 164 1.61 18.42 -18.38
C THR A 164 0.23 18.89 -17.98
N SER A 165 -0.42 18.23 -17.02
CA SER A 165 -1.76 18.60 -16.59
C SER A 165 -2.12 17.97 -15.25
N ILE A 166 -3.13 18.56 -14.62
CA ILE A 166 -3.76 18.04 -13.43
C ILE A 166 -5.27 18.03 -13.62
N SER A 167 -5.90 16.93 -13.27
CA SER A 167 -7.34 16.74 -13.38
C SER A 167 -7.90 16.30 -12.04
N TRP A 168 -9.11 16.75 -11.71
CA TRP A 168 -9.77 16.32 -10.48
C TRP A 168 -11.27 16.12 -10.67
N ALA A 169 -11.83 15.23 -9.86
CA ALA A 169 -13.27 15.07 -9.72
C ALA A 169 -13.69 15.39 -8.27
N TYR A 170 -14.68 16.26 -8.13
CA TYR A 170 -15.29 16.63 -6.86
C TYR A 170 -16.64 15.95 -6.73
N VAL A 171 -16.77 15.08 -5.72
CA VAL A 171 -17.87 14.11 -5.65
C VAL A 171 -18.53 14.13 -4.28
N ASP A 172 -19.86 14.12 -4.27
CA ASP A 172 -20.64 13.73 -3.10
C ASP A 172 -20.74 12.20 -3.04
N THR A 173 -20.15 11.60 -2.00
CA THR A 173 -20.05 10.15 -1.84
C THR A 173 -21.39 9.50 -1.49
N LYS A 174 -22.32 10.25 -0.87
CA LYS A 174 -23.63 9.73 -0.43
C LYS A 174 -24.64 9.76 -1.56
N THR A 175 -24.74 10.91 -2.23
CA THR A 175 -25.64 11.06 -3.37
C THR A 175 -25.04 10.49 -4.66
N LYS A 176 -23.75 10.16 -4.65
CA LYS A 176 -22.97 9.69 -5.81
C LYS A 176 -23.11 10.66 -6.98
N TYR A 177 -22.91 11.94 -6.70
CA TYR A 177 -23.09 13.03 -7.65
C TYR A 177 -21.76 13.72 -7.93
N LEU A 178 -21.44 13.95 -9.21
CA LEU A 178 -20.29 14.73 -9.63
C LEU A 178 -20.60 16.23 -9.53
N LEU A 179 -20.00 16.89 -8.53
CA LEU A 179 -20.22 18.30 -8.22
C LEU A 179 -19.36 19.22 -9.11
N ASP A 180 -18.10 18.85 -9.35
CA ASP A 180 -17.18 19.59 -10.24
C ASP A 180 -16.20 18.62 -10.91
N TRP A 181 -15.76 18.97 -12.12
CA TRP A 181 -14.87 18.14 -12.93
C TRP A 181 -14.05 18.99 -13.88
N LYS A 182 -12.76 19.09 -13.63
CA LYS A 182 -11.89 20.03 -14.33
C LYS A 182 -10.51 19.47 -14.58
N THR A 183 -9.86 20.05 -15.59
CA THR A 183 -8.44 19.88 -15.86
C THR A 183 -7.76 21.24 -16.00
N VAL A 184 -6.49 21.30 -15.62
CA VAL A 184 -5.64 22.49 -15.78
C VAL A 184 -4.32 22.03 -16.35
N GLU A 185 -3.86 22.74 -17.38
CA GLU A 185 -2.55 22.50 -17.98
C GLU A 185 -1.44 22.98 -17.04
N ILE A 186 -0.39 22.16 -16.96
CA ILE A 186 0.83 22.47 -16.24
C ILE A 186 1.87 22.85 -17.26
N ASP A 187 2.43 24.05 -17.11
CA ASP A 187 3.44 24.56 -18.02
C ASP A 187 4.67 23.64 -18.06
N SER A 188 5.08 23.27 -19.27
CA SER A 188 6.30 22.52 -19.58
C SER A 188 7.60 23.20 -19.13
N THR A 189 7.56 24.49 -18.78
CA THR A 189 8.71 25.24 -18.27
C THR A 189 9.13 24.86 -16.84
N ILE A 190 8.38 23.99 -16.16
CA ILE A 190 8.73 23.46 -14.84
C ILE A 190 9.93 22.52 -14.98
N VAL A 191 11.12 23.08 -14.76
CA VAL A 191 12.39 22.36 -14.89
C VAL A 191 13.13 22.19 -13.56
N SER A 192 12.71 22.89 -12.50
CA SER A 192 13.35 22.84 -11.18
C SER A 192 12.40 22.46 -10.04
N LEU A 193 12.97 21.95 -8.94
CA LEU A 193 12.21 21.66 -7.72
C LEU A 193 11.51 22.90 -7.14
N LYS A 194 12.10 24.08 -7.32
CA LYS A 194 11.50 25.35 -6.89
C LYS A 194 10.19 25.60 -7.64
N ASP A 195 10.20 25.41 -8.96
CA ASP A 195 9.03 25.64 -9.80
C ASP A 195 7.90 24.67 -9.46
N ILE A 196 8.24 23.41 -9.16
CA ILE A 196 7.29 22.41 -8.69
C ILE A 196 6.62 22.86 -7.39
N VAL A 197 7.39 23.31 -6.40
CA VAL A 197 6.84 23.75 -5.10
C VAL A 197 5.92 24.96 -5.28
N VAL A 198 6.34 25.95 -6.07
CA VAL A 198 5.52 27.13 -6.36
C VAL A 198 4.23 26.71 -7.08
N LYS A 199 4.34 25.87 -8.12
CA LYS A 199 3.18 25.46 -8.90
C LYS A 199 2.21 24.60 -8.10
N ALA A 200 2.72 23.71 -7.25
CA ALA A 200 1.91 22.93 -6.33
C ALA A 200 1.10 23.81 -5.38
N ALA A 201 1.71 24.87 -4.83
CA ALA A 201 1.04 25.82 -3.96
C ALA A 201 0.00 26.69 -4.70
N GLU A 202 0.18 26.97 -5.99
CA GLU A 202 -0.83 27.61 -6.83
C GLU A 202 -2.01 26.69 -7.10
N LEU A 203 -1.74 25.47 -7.58
CA LEU A 203 -2.75 24.49 -7.95
C LEU A 203 -3.61 24.07 -6.76
N GLN A 204 -3.02 23.97 -5.57
CA GLN A 204 -3.75 23.63 -4.34
C GLN A 204 -4.95 24.56 -4.09
N LYS A 205 -4.85 25.85 -4.46
CA LYS A 205 -5.91 26.85 -4.24
C LYS A 205 -7.14 26.61 -5.11
N LEU A 206 -7.01 25.83 -6.17
CA LEU A 206 -8.10 25.51 -7.09
C LEU A 206 -9.02 24.41 -6.53
N PHE A 207 -8.55 23.62 -5.57
CA PHE A 207 -9.35 22.51 -5.05
C PHE A 207 -10.38 22.99 -4.03
N PRO A 208 -11.65 22.54 -4.16
CA PRO A 208 -12.68 22.82 -3.17
C PRO A 208 -12.35 22.15 -1.83
N ASP A 209 -12.98 22.63 -0.76
CA ASP A 209 -12.93 21.98 0.55
C ASP A 209 -13.63 20.61 0.50
N ALA A 210 -13.00 19.61 1.11
CA ALA A 210 -13.45 18.22 1.08
C ALA A 210 -13.17 17.47 2.38
N ASP A 211 -13.92 16.40 2.62
CA ASP A 211 -13.67 15.48 3.73
C ASP A 211 -12.54 14.50 3.44
N LEU A 212 -12.22 14.24 2.17
CA LEU A 212 -11.13 13.36 1.79
C LEU A 212 -10.56 13.79 0.45
N TYR A 213 -9.24 13.89 0.39
CA TYR A 213 -8.49 14.06 -0.83
C TYR A 213 -7.77 12.75 -1.16
N ILE A 214 -7.82 12.30 -2.40
CA ILE A 214 -7.08 11.13 -2.86
C ILE A 214 -6.20 11.45 -4.06
N LEU A 215 -4.98 10.95 -4.04
CA LEU A 215 -4.03 11.01 -5.14
C LEU A 215 -3.60 9.61 -5.51
N GLU A 216 -3.26 9.36 -6.76
CA GLU A 216 -2.56 8.11 -7.10
C GLU A 216 -1.13 8.14 -6.58
N ASP A 217 -0.72 7.03 -5.96
CA ASP A 217 0.66 6.79 -5.57
C ASP A 217 1.51 6.62 -6.85
N PRO A 218 2.50 7.51 -7.08
CA PRO A 218 3.39 7.37 -8.21
C PRO A 218 4.26 6.11 -8.00
N ALA A 219 3.88 4.99 -8.60
CA ALA A 219 4.72 3.80 -8.54
C ALA A 219 5.98 3.98 -9.40
N PRO A 220 7.12 3.39 -9.00
CA PRO A 220 8.29 3.33 -9.84
C PRO A 220 7.93 2.57 -11.13
N GLY A 221 7.99 3.29 -12.26
CA GLY A 221 7.83 2.70 -13.57
C GLY A 221 9.04 1.84 -13.97
N SER A 222 8.99 1.27 -15.18
CA SER A 222 10.14 0.60 -15.82
C SER A 222 11.41 1.48 -15.80
N MET A 223 12.59 0.86 -15.89
CA MET A 223 13.90 1.51 -15.81
C MET A 223 14.08 2.73 -16.73
N ASN A 224 13.35 2.81 -17.84
CA ASN A 224 13.42 3.91 -18.83
C ASN A 224 12.57 5.14 -18.46
N SER A 225 11.80 5.09 -17.36
CA SER A 225 10.92 6.17 -16.89
C SER A 225 11.41 6.82 -15.58
N ARG A 226 12.65 6.55 -15.15
CA ARG A 226 13.14 6.99 -13.84
C ARG A 226 13.11 8.51 -13.64
N SER A 227 13.46 9.29 -14.67
CA SER A 227 13.39 10.77 -14.61
C SER A 227 11.96 11.28 -14.49
N HIS A 228 11.05 10.81 -15.34
CA HIS A 228 9.62 11.17 -15.30
C HIS A 228 8.97 10.74 -13.98
N HIS A 229 9.31 9.57 -13.47
CA HIS A 229 8.85 9.08 -12.17
C HIS A 229 9.34 9.97 -11.02
N HIS A 230 10.61 10.36 -10.99
CA HIS A 230 11.13 11.26 -9.95
C HIS A 230 10.42 12.61 -10.01
N LEU A 231 10.26 13.19 -11.20
CA LEU A 231 9.59 14.47 -11.38
C LEU A 231 8.14 14.41 -10.90
N LYS A 232 7.38 13.40 -11.35
CA LYS A 232 6.00 13.17 -10.91
C LYS A 232 5.93 12.95 -9.40
N SER A 233 6.85 12.20 -8.81
CA SER A 233 6.89 11.96 -7.36
C SER A 233 7.17 13.23 -6.56
N HIS A 234 8.11 14.07 -7.00
CA HIS A 234 8.35 15.37 -6.37
C HIS A 234 7.12 16.29 -6.46
N PHE A 235 6.42 16.26 -7.59
CA PHE A 235 5.22 17.07 -7.79
C PHE A 235 4.06 16.57 -6.92
N VAL A 236 3.77 15.26 -6.93
CA VAL A 236 2.76 14.64 -6.05
C VAL A 236 3.05 14.97 -4.59
N CYS A 237 4.30 14.83 -4.15
CA CYS A 237 4.71 15.14 -2.77
C CYS A 237 4.52 16.62 -2.42
N SER A 238 4.94 17.53 -3.31
CA SER A 238 4.80 18.98 -3.10
C SER A 238 3.33 19.42 -3.06
N LEU A 239 2.50 18.83 -3.93
CA LEU A 239 1.07 19.09 -3.97
C LEU A 239 0.37 18.56 -2.73
N ALA A 240 0.65 17.31 -2.35
CA ALA A 240 0.13 16.70 -1.14
C ALA A 240 0.48 17.51 0.11
N THR A 241 1.73 17.98 0.21
CA THR A 241 2.20 18.83 1.32
C THR A 241 1.51 20.19 1.31
N SER A 242 1.31 20.78 0.13
CA SER A 242 0.58 22.04 0.01
C SER A 242 -0.88 21.90 0.44
N ILE A 243 -1.54 20.81 0.04
CA ILE A 243 -2.91 20.48 0.47
C ILE A 243 -2.94 20.27 1.99
N HIS A 244 -1.97 19.54 2.54
CA HIS A 244 -1.82 19.32 3.98
C HIS A 244 -1.76 20.63 4.75
N ASN A 245 -0.77 21.47 4.45
CA ASN A 245 -0.51 22.69 5.20
C ASN A 245 -1.68 23.69 5.17
N GLN A 246 -2.52 23.64 4.13
CA GLN A 246 -3.65 24.55 3.96
C GLN A 246 -4.96 24.03 4.55
N ARG A 247 -5.09 22.71 4.71
CA ARG A 247 -6.36 22.05 5.09
C ARG A 247 -6.29 21.34 6.44
N GLU A 248 -5.08 21.09 6.95
CA GLU A 248 -4.87 20.51 8.27
C GLU A 248 -5.45 21.44 9.36
N LYS A 249 -6.27 20.85 10.22
CA LYS A 249 -6.83 21.50 11.40
C LYS A 249 -6.65 20.54 12.56
N ASN A 250 -6.00 21.00 13.63
CA ASN A 250 -5.83 20.23 14.88
C ASN A 250 -5.10 18.87 14.73
N GLY A 251 -4.25 18.72 13.72
CA GLY A 251 -3.56 17.47 13.38
C GLY A 251 -4.38 16.51 12.53
N ASP A 252 -5.64 16.82 12.25
CA ASP A 252 -6.50 15.99 11.41
C ASP A 252 -6.21 16.26 9.93
N PHE A 253 -5.63 15.27 9.27
CA PHE A 253 -5.31 15.32 7.86
C PHE A 253 -6.00 14.21 7.08
N LYS A 254 -6.76 14.61 6.06
CA LYS A 254 -7.62 13.72 5.28
C LYS A 254 -7.13 13.60 3.84
N LEU A 255 -5.91 13.08 3.68
CA LEU A 255 -5.30 12.75 2.38
C LEU A 255 -4.90 11.28 2.36
N ALA A 256 -5.18 10.60 1.26
CA ALA A 256 -4.71 9.24 1.03
C ALA A 256 -4.09 9.09 -0.36
N PHE A 257 -3.02 8.29 -0.43
CA PHE A 257 -2.42 7.84 -1.68
C PHE A 257 -2.99 6.48 -2.05
N VAL A 258 -3.68 6.42 -3.19
CA VAL A 258 -4.26 5.21 -3.76
C VAL A 258 -3.19 4.42 -4.48
N LYS A 259 -3.09 3.11 -4.20
CA LYS A 259 -2.13 2.25 -4.88
C LYS A 259 -2.25 2.32 -6.40
N ASN A 260 -1.10 2.32 -7.07
CA ASN A 260 -1.04 2.29 -8.52
C ASN A 260 -1.83 1.09 -9.10
N LYS A 261 -2.42 1.32 -10.27
CA LYS A 261 -3.28 0.40 -11.01
C LYS A 261 -4.60 0.05 -10.31
N LEU A 262 -5.07 0.82 -9.31
CA LEU A 262 -6.34 0.51 -8.64
C LEU A 262 -7.51 0.63 -9.61
N VAL A 263 -7.57 1.70 -10.40
CA VAL A 263 -8.63 1.94 -11.39
C VAL A 263 -8.65 0.81 -12.41
N GLU A 264 -7.49 0.44 -12.92
CA GLU A 264 -7.31 -0.60 -13.92
C GLU A 264 -7.79 -1.96 -13.40
N LYS A 265 -7.46 -2.30 -12.15
CA LYS A 265 -7.95 -3.52 -11.50
C LYS A 265 -9.45 -3.48 -11.27
N HIS A 266 -9.96 -2.34 -10.80
CA HIS A 266 -11.37 -2.17 -10.49
C HIS A 266 -12.25 -2.28 -11.75
N PHE A 267 -11.83 -1.64 -12.84
CA PHE A 267 -12.56 -1.61 -14.10
C PHE A 267 -12.19 -2.75 -15.06
N LYS A 268 -11.20 -3.58 -14.71
CA LYS A 268 -10.60 -4.60 -15.61
C LYS A 268 -10.07 -3.97 -16.90
N ALA A 269 -9.52 -2.76 -16.79
CA ALA A 269 -9.00 -1.97 -17.91
C ALA A 269 -7.56 -2.37 -18.28
N THR A 270 -7.26 -3.67 -18.31
CA THR A 270 -5.92 -4.17 -18.68
C THR A 270 -6.05 -5.34 -19.63
N VAL A 271 -5.28 -5.33 -20.72
CA VAL A 271 -5.12 -6.45 -21.64
C VAL A 271 -3.65 -6.85 -21.63
N GLY A 272 -3.38 -8.06 -21.12
CA GLY A 272 -2.01 -8.50 -20.84
C GLY A 272 -1.34 -7.61 -19.79
N SER A 273 -0.37 -6.80 -20.21
CA SER A 273 0.35 -5.86 -19.33
C SER A 273 0.01 -4.39 -19.58
N GLU A 274 -0.80 -4.12 -20.60
CA GLU A 274 -1.13 -2.78 -21.08
C GLU A 274 -2.47 -2.30 -20.55
N THR A 275 -2.54 -1.01 -20.23
CA THR A 275 -3.78 -0.35 -19.82
C THR A 275 -4.53 0.08 -21.07
N ILE A 276 -5.80 -0.28 -21.18
CA ILE A 276 -6.66 0.20 -22.26
C ILE A 276 -7.27 1.55 -21.89
N SER A 277 -7.82 2.26 -22.88
CA SER A 277 -8.50 3.53 -22.63
C SER A 277 -9.63 3.36 -21.61
N LEU A 278 -9.74 4.36 -20.73
CA LEU A 278 -10.72 4.49 -19.68
C LEU A 278 -12.02 5.15 -20.16
N GLN A 279 -12.02 5.81 -21.32
CA GLN A 279 -13.18 6.50 -21.88
C GLN A 279 -14.41 5.60 -22.10
N PRO A 280 -14.29 4.33 -22.56
CA PRO A 280 -15.44 3.43 -22.66
C PRO A 280 -16.14 3.22 -21.31
N PHE A 281 -15.36 3.03 -20.23
CA PHE A 281 -15.92 2.89 -18.88
C PHE A 281 -16.57 4.19 -18.38
N MET A 282 -15.99 5.34 -18.74
CA MET A 282 -16.59 6.64 -18.44
C MET A 282 -17.91 6.84 -19.19
N ASN A 283 -18.00 6.41 -20.45
CA ASN A 283 -19.26 6.45 -21.20
C ASN A 283 -20.32 5.56 -20.55
N ASP A 284 -19.94 4.37 -20.07
CA ASP A 284 -20.86 3.51 -19.31
C ASP A 284 -21.35 4.19 -18.03
N VAL A 285 -20.49 4.94 -17.32
CA VAL A 285 -20.89 5.75 -16.15
C VAL A 285 -21.88 6.85 -16.56
N ILE A 286 -21.61 7.59 -17.65
CA ILE A 286 -22.47 8.67 -18.15
C ILE A 286 -23.85 8.12 -18.56
N GLU A 287 -23.86 6.97 -19.22
CA GLU A 287 -25.08 6.28 -19.65
C GLU A 287 -25.77 5.52 -18.50
N GLN A 288 -25.24 5.62 -17.28
CA GLN A 288 -25.72 4.94 -16.08
C GLN A 288 -25.87 3.42 -16.25
N LYS A 289 -25.00 2.82 -17.08
CA LYS A 289 -24.92 1.37 -17.21
C LYS A 289 -24.31 0.80 -15.95
N VAL A 290 -25.03 -0.08 -15.26
CA VAL A 290 -24.49 -0.82 -14.12
C VAL A 290 -23.56 -1.91 -14.66
N VAL A 291 -22.24 -1.68 -14.57
CA VAL A 291 -21.24 -2.66 -15.00
C VAL A 291 -20.58 -3.28 -13.78
N LEU A 292 -20.74 -4.59 -13.60
CA LEU A 292 -20.06 -5.42 -12.58
C LEU A 292 -20.33 -5.02 -11.12
N GLY A 293 -21.56 -4.60 -10.79
CA GLY A 293 -21.96 -4.31 -9.40
C GLY A 293 -21.28 -3.09 -8.78
N ARG A 294 -20.69 -2.22 -9.60
CA ARG A 294 -19.98 -1.00 -9.18
C ARG A 294 -20.95 0.13 -8.88
N SER A 295 -20.49 1.09 -8.07
CA SER A 295 -21.23 2.33 -7.88
C SER A 295 -21.32 3.10 -9.20
N THR A 296 -22.55 3.44 -9.59
CA THR A 296 -22.79 4.45 -10.60
C THR A 296 -22.61 5.84 -9.98
N LEU A 297 -22.06 6.76 -10.75
CA LEU A 297 -21.94 8.17 -10.39
C LEU A 297 -22.80 8.98 -11.36
N TYR A 298 -23.69 9.82 -10.84
CA TYR A 298 -24.43 10.75 -11.68
C TYR A 298 -23.50 11.87 -12.16
N VAL A 299 -23.46 12.05 -13.49
CA VAL A 299 -22.67 13.09 -14.16
C VAL A 299 -23.62 14.11 -14.78
N PRO A 300 -23.66 15.36 -14.30
CA PRO A 300 -24.44 16.43 -14.90
C PRO A 300 -24.15 16.63 -16.39
N GLN A 301 -25.17 16.97 -17.17
CA GLN A 301 -25.03 17.13 -18.61
C GLN A 301 -24.02 18.22 -19.00
N GLU A 302 -23.89 19.28 -18.20
CA GLU A 302 -22.87 20.32 -18.38
C GLU A 302 -21.44 19.75 -18.32
N HIS A 303 -21.18 18.85 -17.38
CA HIS A 303 -19.90 18.18 -17.18
C HIS A 303 -19.63 17.15 -18.29
N VAL A 304 -20.68 16.47 -18.77
CA VAL A 304 -20.60 15.61 -19.97
C VAL A 304 -20.21 16.42 -21.20
N ASN A 305 -20.86 17.56 -21.41
CA ASN A 305 -20.59 18.44 -22.55
C ASN A 305 -19.16 19.02 -22.47
N TYR A 306 -18.74 19.43 -21.28
CA TYR A 306 -17.36 19.87 -21.04
C TYR A 306 -16.37 18.78 -21.44
N MET A 307 -16.49 17.56 -20.90
CA MET A 307 -15.57 16.46 -21.27
C MET A 307 -15.58 16.18 -22.78
N LYS A 308 -16.75 16.12 -23.42
CA LYS A 308 -16.86 15.86 -24.87
C LYS A 308 -16.21 16.97 -25.72
N SER A 309 -16.12 18.20 -25.21
CA SER A 309 -15.45 19.31 -25.89
C SER A 309 -13.92 19.28 -25.80
N GLN A 310 -13.34 18.41 -24.96
CA GLN A 310 -11.90 18.33 -24.76
C GLN A 310 -11.20 17.38 -25.74
N GLU A 311 -9.90 17.60 -25.92
CA GLU A 311 -9.02 16.73 -26.70
C GLU A 311 -8.96 15.28 -26.14
N PRO A 312 -8.70 14.26 -26.97
CA PRO A 312 -8.69 12.85 -26.55
C PRO A 312 -7.84 12.55 -25.31
N LEU A 313 -6.66 13.14 -25.19
CA LEU A 313 -5.77 12.93 -24.04
C LEU A 313 -6.36 13.53 -22.76
N VAL A 314 -6.94 14.72 -22.84
CA VAL A 314 -7.59 15.39 -21.71
C VAL A 314 -8.82 14.61 -21.26
N ARG A 315 -9.61 14.08 -22.21
CA ARG A 315 -10.75 13.20 -21.91
C ARG A 315 -10.34 11.94 -21.15
N GLU A 316 -9.19 11.37 -21.49
CA GLU A 316 -8.64 10.22 -20.78
C GLU A 316 -8.31 10.57 -19.32
N GLN A 317 -7.65 11.71 -19.08
CA GLN A 317 -7.28 12.16 -17.74
C GLN A 317 -8.51 12.53 -16.88
N LEU A 318 -9.47 13.22 -17.48
CA LEU A 318 -10.76 13.52 -16.87
C LEU A 318 -11.47 12.22 -16.48
N SER A 319 -11.55 11.24 -17.40
CA SER A 319 -12.14 9.93 -17.14
C SER A 319 -11.44 9.24 -15.97
N ARG A 320 -10.11 9.25 -15.93
CA ARG A 320 -9.32 8.67 -14.84
C ARG A 320 -9.66 9.28 -13.48
N ALA A 321 -9.83 10.60 -13.40
CA ALA A 321 -10.18 11.27 -12.13
C ALA A 321 -11.52 10.79 -11.58
N VAL A 322 -12.55 10.67 -12.42
CA VAL A 322 -13.87 10.16 -12.01
C VAL A 322 -13.82 8.69 -11.64
N LEU A 323 -13.18 7.85 -12.46
CA LEU A 323 -13.08 6.41 -12.18
C LEU A 323 -12.23 6.12 -10.94
N LEU A 324 -11.27 6.98 -10.60
CA LEU A 324 -10.53 6.93 -9.34
C LEU A 324 -11.44 7.22 -8.15
N ALA A 325 -12.33 8.23 -8.25
CA ALA A 325 -13.31 8.51 -7.21
C ALA A 325 -14.26 7.31 -7.00
N ILE A 326 -14.79 6.73 -8.08
CA ILE A 326 -15.66 5.55 -8.02
C ILE A 326 -14.91 4.37 -7.38
N SER A 327 -13.66 4.13 -7.76
CA SER A 327 -12.83 3.07 -7.18
C SER A 327 -12.58 3.28 -5.68
N CYS A 328 -12.41 4.52 -5.24
CA CYS A 328 -12.27 4.81 -3.82
C CYS A 328 -13.60 4.59 -3.08
N ILE A 329 -14.72 5.03 -3.64
CA ILE A 329 -16.04 4.80 -3.06
C ILE A 329 -16.32 3.30 -2.91
N ASP A 330 -16.07 2.51 -3.95
CA ASP A 330 -16.41 1.08 -3.96
C ASP A 330 -15.48 0.21 -3.11
N LEU A 331 -14.18 0.54 -3.07
CA LEU A 331 -13.16 -0.35 -2.52
C LEU A 331 -12.60 0.13 -1.17
N VAL A 332 -12.71 1.41 -0.87
CA VAL A 332 -12.08 2.03 0.30
C VAL A 332 -13.12 2.54 1.29
N LEU A 333 -14.11 3.31 0.84
CA LEU A 333 -15.12 3.92 1.70
C LEU A 333 -16.26 2.94 2.03
N THR A 334 -16.85 2.37 0.99
CA THR A 334 -17.77 1.24 1.14
C THR A 334 -16.86 0.05 1.40
N LYS A 335 -16.73 -0.40 2.65
CA LYS A 335 -16.05 -1.67 2.96
C LYS A 335 -16.86 -2.80 2.33
N ALA A 336 -16.77 -2.95 1.01
CA ALA A 336 -17.52 -3.95 0.28
C ALA A 336 -16.97 -5.31 0.70
N GLU A 337 -17.77 -6.06 1.45
CA GLU A 337 -17.58 -7.48 1.79
C GLU A 337 -17.55 -8.39 0.54
N LEU A 338 -17.42 -7.84 -0.68
CA LEU A 338 -17.73 -8.52 -1.94
C LEU A 338 -16.55 -8.66 -2.92
N PHE A 339 -15.35 -8.16 -2.61
CA PHE A 339 -14.24 -8.26 -3.57
C PHE A 339 -13.63 -9.66 -3.70
N ASP A 340 -13.71 -10.48 -2.64
CA ASP A 340 -13.19 -11.87 -2.68
C ASP A 340 -14.22 -12.88 -3.24
N ASP A 341 -15.52 -12.54 -3.28
CA ASP A 341 -16.59 -13.45 -3.74
C ASP A 341 -16.82 -13.42 -5.26
N VAL A 342 -16.49 -12.29 -5.92
CA VAL A 342 -16.65 -12.14 -7.38
C VAL A 342 -15.48 -12.76 -8.16
N LEU A 343 -14.30 -12.90 -7.54
CA LEU A 343 -13.15 -13.55 -8.15
C LEU A 343 -13.20 -15.09 -8.07
N ASN A 344 -13.92 -15.65 -7.10
CA ASN A 344 -14.00 -17.10 -6.89
C ASN A 344 -15.22 -17.78 -7.53
N LYS A 345 -16.13 -17.04 -8.17
CA LYS A 345 -17.34 -17.62 -8.81
C LYS A 345 -17.25 -17.77 -10.33
N ASN A 346 -16.13 -17.41 -10.95
CA ASN A 346 -15.92 -17.55 -12.40
C ASN A 346 -14.69 -18.40 -12.75
N THR A 347 -14.57 -19.57 -12.13
CA THR A 347 -13.70 -20.68 -12.61
C THR A 347 -14.54 -21.88 -12.95
#